data_AF-A0A959JHM6-F1
#
_entry.id   AF-A0A959JHM6-F1
#
_cell.length_a   1.000
_cell.length_b   1.000
_cell.length_c   1.000
_cell.angle_alpha   90.00
_cell.angle_beta   90.00
_cell.angle_gamma   90.00
#
_symmetry.space_group_name_H-M   'P 1'
#
loop_
_entity.id
_entity.type
_entity.pdbx_description
1 polymer ?
#
loop_
_entity_poly.entity_id
_entity_poly.type
_entity_poly.pdbx_seq_one_letter_code
_entity_poly.pdbx_strand_id
1 'polypeptide(L)'
;MIYKRLAFGTMCFINVLGCIQPPEGKVIEEKLLQRHRLICQMDSLSVQTTALWDSVNAILQSQMPDSVPSQERNNLLAVRNADLISMFKIFSKMDLATQRMVQEAGSRDAQAARLSRTTMLNIEQINRWLDSTLVRISSNNPLLAQSIRSQMAKTCQESN
;
A
#
# COMPACT_ATOMS: atom_id res chain seq x y z
N MET A 1 11.29 -19.07 56.01
CA MET A 1 10.47 -18.82 54.80
C MET A 1 10.08 -17.36 54.79
N ILE A 2 10.82 -16.52 54.06
CA ILE A 2 10.60 -16.09 52.66
C ILE A 2 9.81 -14.77 52.60
N TYR A 3 10.61 -13.71 52.45
CA TYR A 3 10.43 -12.41 51.78
C TYR A 3 9.26 -11.47 52.12
N LYS A 4 9.62 -10.45 52.92
CA LYS A 4 9.29 -9.03 52.73
C LYS A 4 9.39 -8.61 51.25
N ARG A 5 8.37 -7.89 50.74
CA ARG A 5 8.52 -6.78 49.77
C ARG A 5 7.19 -6.01 49.65
N LEU A 6 6.95 -5.14 50.64
CA LEU A 6 6.17 -3.91 50.47
C LEU A 6 7.21 -2.81 50.21
N ALA A 7 7.25 -2.28 49.00
CA ALA A 7 7.78 -0.94 48.72
C ALA A 7 7.32 -0.54 47.32
N PHE A 8 6.26 0.28 47.29
CA PHE A 8 6.08 1.32 46.30
C PHE A 8 7.44 2.03 46.11
N GLY A 9 7.97 1.97 44.90
CA GLY A 9 9.28 2.52 44.56
C GLY A 9 9.20 3.23 43.22
N THR A 10 8.37 4.26 43.12
CA THR A 10 8.54 5.30 42.11
C THR A 10 9.77 6.10 42.49
N MET A 11 10.94 5.70 42.02
CA MET A 11 12.15 6.51 42.09
C MET A 11 12.79 6.57 40.70
N CYS A 12 12.46 7.62 39.97
CA CYS A 12 13.33 8.14 38.92
C CYS A 12 14.58 8.72 39.59
N PHE A 13 15.68 7.96 39.60
CA PHE A 13 16.99 8.52 39.85
C PHE A 13 17.55 9.12 38.56
N ILE A 14 17.74 10.43 38.59
CA ILE A 14 18.43 11.22 37.57
C ILE A 14 19.92 10.84 37.64
N ASN A 15 20.43 10.15 36.63
CA ASN A 15 21.80 10.35 36.13
C ASN A 15 22.03 9.57 34.81
N VAL A 16 22.59 10.29 33.83
CA VAL A 16 23.05 9.83 32.50
C VAL A 16 21.93 9.48 31.50
N LEU A 17 21.59 10.46 30.65
CA LEU A 17 20.97 10.39 29.31
C LEU A 17 20.77 8.97 28.73
N GLY A 18 19.79 8.23 29.27
CA GLY A 18 19.28 7.01 28.68
C GLY A 18 17.89 7.32 28.14
N CYS A 19 17.74 7.31 26.81
CA CYS A 19 16.44 7.45 26.17
C CYS A 19 15.46 6.46 26.82
N ILE A 20 14.37 6.97 27.41
CA ILE A 20 13.24 6.15 27.84
C ILE A 20 12.73 5.46 26.58
N GLN A 21 13.13 4.20 26.38
CA GLN A 21 12.60 3.41 25.27
C GLN A 21 11.10 3.22 25.54
N PRO A 22 10.24 3.50 24.55
CA PRO A 22 8.82 3.23 24.70
C PRO A 22 8.61 1.76 25.08
N PRO A 23 7.60 1.46 25.93
CA PRO A 23 7.27 0.09 26.27
C PRO A 23 7.01 -0.71 24.98
N GLU A 24 7.57 -1.91 24.89
CA GLU A 24 7.60 -2.74 23.67
C GLU A 24 6.22 -2.89 23.00
N GLY A 25 5.14 -2.94 23.79
CA GLY A 25 3.76 -2.97 23.28
C GLY A 25 3.37 -1.75 22.43
N LYS A 26 3.79 -0.53 22.79
CA LYS A 26 3.48 0.68 22.01
C LYS A 26 4.18 0.69 20.66
N VAL A 27 5.43 0.22 20.61
CA VAL A 27 6.18 0.12 19.35
C VAL A 27 5.54 -0.90 18.41
N ILE A 28 5.08 -2.03 18.96
CA ILE A 28 4.36 -3.05 18.19
C ILE A 28 3.07 -2.49 17.60
N GLU A 29 2.27 -1.79 18.41
CA GLU A 29 1.02 -1.16 17.98
C GLU A 29 1.26 -0.13 16.87
N GLU A 30 2.25 0.75 17.02
CA GLU A 30 2.64 1.72 16.00
C GLU A 30 3.04 1.03 14.69
N LYS A 31 3.80 -0.07 14.76
CA LYS A 31 4.21 -0.83 13.58
C LYS A 31 3.04 -1.52 12.89
N LEU A 32 2.11 -2.09 13.65
CA LEU A 32 0.88 -2.68 13.11
C LEU A 32 0.00 -1.63 12.43
N LEU A 33 -0.18 -0.47 13.05
CA LEU A 33 -0.93 0.65 12.48
C LEU A 33 -0.23 1.19 11.22
N GLN A 34 1.09 1.34 11.25
CA GLN A 34 1.88 1.76 10.08
C GLN A 34 1.70 0.78 8.93
N ARG A 35 1.84 -0.53 9.19
CA ARG A 35 1.63 -1.58 8.19
C ARG A 35 0.23 -1.49 7.58
N HIS A 36 -0.80 -1.40 8.41
CA HIS A 36 -2.18 -1.35 7.97
C HIS A 36 -2.45 -0.13 7.07
N ARG A 37 -1.98 1.07 7.47
CA ARG A 37 -2.06 2.28 6.65
C ARG A 37 -1.43 2.09 5.26
N LEU A 38 -0.26 1.46 5.21
CA LEU A 38 0.44 1.22 3.93
C LEU A 38 -0.32 0.26 3.02
N ILE A 39 -0.93 -0.81 3.58
CA ILE A 39 -1.79 -1.71 2.81
C ILE A 39 -2.97 -0.93 2.23
N CYS A 40 -3.62 -0.08 3.03
CA CYS A 40 -4.81 0.65 2.56
C CYS A 40 -4.46 1.75 1.56
N GLN A 41 -3.26 2.31 1.66
CA GLN A 41 -2.73 3.20 0.65
C GLN A 41 -2.50 2.47 -0.68
N MET A 42 -2.02 1.21 -0.67
CA MET A 42 -1.88 0.41 -1.90
C MET A 42 -3.23 0.09 -2.52
N ASP A 43 -4.21 -0.32 -1.71
CA ASP A 43 -5.57 -0.62 -2.20
C ASP A 43 -6.21 0.62 -2.83
N SER A 44 -6.11 1.76 -2.14
CA SER A 44 -6.60 3.04 -2.66
C SER A 44 -5.93 3.44 -3.97
N LEU A 45 -4.60 3.26 -4.07
CA LEU A 45 -3.86 3.58 -5.29
C LEU A 45 -4.26 2.68 -6.46
N SER A 46 -4.50 1.39 -6.20
CA SER A 46 -5.00 0.43 -7.19
C SER A 46 -6.37 0.83 -7.74
N VAL A 47 -7.29 1.23 -6.85
CA VAL A 47 -8.63 1.73 -7.23
C VAL A 47 -8.52 3.01 -8.06
N GLN A 48 -7.71 3.98 -7.63
CA GLN A 48 -7.51 5.24 -8.35
C GLN A 48 -6.93 5.02 -9.75
N THR A 49 -5.96 4.12 -9.88
CA THR A 49 -5.32 3.80 -11.16
C THR A 49 -6.29 3.09 -12.09
N THR A 50 -7.14 2.21 -11.56
CA THR A 50 -8.21 1.56 -12.33
C THR A 50 -9.22 2.58 -12.84
N ALA A 51 -9.71 3.47 -11.97
CA ALA A 51 -10.66 4.51 -12.34
C ALA A 51 -10.09 5.49 -13.38
N LEU A 52 -8.79 5.82 -13.29
CA LEU A 52 -8.08 6.61 -14.29
C LEU A 52 -8.15 5.95 -15.67
N TRP A 53 -7.80 4.66 -15.76
CA TRP A 53 -7.83 3.94 -17.03
C TRP A 53 -9.24 3.73 -17.57
N ASP A 54 -10.23 3.54 -16.71
CA ASP A 54 -11.63 3.44 -17.14
C ASP A 54 -12.13 4.76 -17.76
N SER A 55 -11.72 5.90 -17.19
CA SER A 55 -11.99 7.22 -17.77
C SER A 55 -11.31 7.41 -19.13
N VAL A 56 -10.05 6.98 -19.26
CA VAL A 56 -9.30 7.05 -20.54
C VAL A 56 -9.98 6.19 -21.60
N ASN A 57 -10.40 4.98 -21.24
CA ASN A 57 -11.08 4.06 -22.15
C ASN A 57 -12.42 4.61 -22.65
N ALA A 58 -13.22 5.24 -21.78
CA ALA A 58 -14.46 5.88 -22.19
C ALA A 58 -14.23 6.97 -23.25
N ILE A 59 -13.15 7.74 -23.10
CA ILE A 59 -12.80 8.81 -24.03
C ILE A 59 -12.27 8.25 -25.34
N LEU A 60 -11.33 7.29 -25.28
CA LEU A 60 -10.85 6.56 -26.45
C LEU A 60 -12.00 5.95 -27.26
N GLN A 61 -13.00 5.37 -26.58
CA GLN A 61 -14.17 4.79 -27.22
C GLN A 61 -14.98 5.84 -27.99
N SER A 62 -15.18 7.04 -27.42
CA SER A 62 -15.92 8.14 -28.06
C SER A 62 -15.18 8.80 -29.24
N GLN A 63 -13.85 8.74 -29.25
CA GLN A 63 -13.01 9.36 -30.28
C GLN A 63 -12.64 8.39 -31.41
N MET A 64 -12.90 7.10 -31.26
CA MET A 64 -12.61 6.10 -32.28
C MET A 64 -13.62 6.16 -33.43
N PRO A 65 -13.18 6.33 -34.68
CA PRO A 65 -14.08 6.36 -35.83
C PRO A 65 -14.69 4.98 -36.09
N ASP A 66 -15.90 4.97 -36.65
CA ASP A 66 -16.65 3.73 -36.94
C ASP A 66 -15.96 2.81 -37.96
N SER A 67 -15.00 3.35 -38.72
CA SER A 67 -14.17 2.58 -39.65
C SER A 67 -13.14 1.66 -38.98
N VAL A 68 -12.90 1.81 -37.66
CA VAL A 68 -12.00 0.91 -36.92
C VAL A 68 -12.64 -0.47 -36.77
N PRO A 69 -11.99 -1.55 -37.23
CA PRO A 69 -12.49 -2.91 -37.06
C PRO A 69 -12.75 -3.23 -35.58
N SER A 70 -13.84 -3.95 -35.30
CA SER A 70 -14.28 -4.26 -33.93
C SER A 70 -13.18 -4.92 -33.08
N GLN A 71 -12.35 -5.77 -33.70
CA GLN A 71 -11.24 -6.43 -33.01
C GLN A 71 -10.13 -5.45 -32.62
N GLU A 72 -9.76 -4.51 -33.49
CA GLU A 72 -8.76 -3.49 -33.17
C GLU A 72 -9.26 -2.55 -32.08
N ARG A 73 -10.55 -2.16 -32.15
CA ARG A 73 -11.23 -1.37 -31.11
C ARG A 73 -11.17 -2.07 -29.75
N ASN A 74 -11.55 -3.34 -29.69
CA ASN A 74 -11.54 -4.11 -28.44
C ASN A 74 -10.13 -4.27 -27.88
N ASN A 75 -9.14 -4.52 -28.73
CA ASN A 75 -7.74 -4.62 -28.30
C ASN A 75 -7.26 -3.29 -27.72
N LEU A 76 -7.56 -2.16 -28.36
CA LEU A 76 -7.15 -0.85 -27.87
C LEU A 76 -7.79 -0.52 -26.52
N LEU A 77 -9.09 -0.76 -26.35
CA LEU A 77 -9.81 -0.51 -25.10
C LEU A 77 -9.42 -1.45 -23.96
N ALA A 78 -8.90 -2.64 -24.27
CA ALA A 78 -8.41 -3.58 -23.26
C ALA A 78 -7.03 -3.17 -22.71
N VAL A 79 -6.28 -2.33 -23.42
CA VAL A 79 -4.92 -1.94 -23.03
C VAL A 79 -4.97 -0.80 -22.02
N ARG A 80 -4.31 -1.00 -20.87
CA ARG A 80 -4.12 0.01 -19.81
C ARG A 80 -2.65 0.44 -19.71
N ASN A 81 -2.07 0.75 -20.86
CA ASN A 81 -0.67 1.13 -20.98
C ASN A 81 -0.50 2.13 -22.12
N ALA A 82 0.02 3.31 -21.81
CA ALA A 82 0.11 4.41 -22.76
C ALA A 82 1.04 4.09 -23.94
N ASP A 83 2.17 3.41 -23.69
CA ASP A 83 3.13 3.07 -24.72
C ASP A 83 2.52 2.08 -25.72
N LEU A 84 1.82 1.05 -25.23
CA LEU A 84 1.11 0.10 -26.07
C LEU A 84 -0.03 0.75 -26.86
N ILE A 85 -0.79 1.66 -26.25
CA ILE A 85 -1.83 2.43 -26.96
C ILE A 85 -1.19 3.27 -28.07
N SER A 86 -0.02 3.87 -27.83
CA SER A 86 0.67 4.72 -28.81
C SER A 86 1.10 3.98 -30.08
N MET A 87 1.25 2.66 -30.01
CA MET A 87 1.60 1.81 -31.15
C MET A 87 0.42 1.57 -32.11
N PHE A 88 -0.82 1.81 -31.68
CA PHE A 88 -1.98 1.64 -32.56
C PHE A 88 -2.02 2.73 -33.62
N LYS A 89 -2.19 2.33 -34.89
CA LYS A 89 -2.25 3.27 -36.02
C LYS A 89 -3.34 4.31 -35.83
N ILE A 90 -4.49 3.93 -35.28
CA ILE A 90 -5.61 4.84 -35.07
C ILE A 90 -5.28 5.94 -34.05
N PHE A 91 -4.43 5.67 -33.05
CA PHE A 91 -4.09 6.63 -32.02
C PHE A 91 -3.40 7.89 -32.59
N SER A 92 -2.51 7.71 -33.57
CA SER A 92 -1.84 8.83 -34.26
C SER A 92 -2.80 9.76 -35.02
N LYS A 93 -4.03 9.31 -35.29
CA LYS A 93 -5.08 10.06 -36.00
C LYS A 93 -6.09 10.70 -35.05
N MET A 94 -6.03 10.40 -33.75
CA MET A 94 -6.86 11.04 -32.74
C MET A 94 -6.41 12.48 -32.52
N ASP A 95 -7.30 13.29 -31.95
CA ASP A 95 -7.00 14.68 -31.63
C ASP A 95 -5.90 14.78 -30.55
N LEU A 96 -5.23 15.94 -30.53
CA LEU A 96 -4.09 16.17 -29.64
C LEU A 96 -4.48 16.07 -28.15
N ALA A 97 -5.72 16.41 -27.80
CA ALA A 97 -6.19 16.33 -26.42
C ALA A 97 -6.27 14.87 -25.95
N THR A 98 -6.82 13.96 -26.77
CA THR A 98 -6.84 12.52 -26.47
C THR A 98 -5.44 11.95 -26.35
N GLN A 99 -4.54 12.32 -27.27
CA GLN A 99 -3.16 11.83 -27.22
C GLN A 99 -2.45 12.25 -25.93
N ARG A 100 -2.59 13.53 -25.53
CA ARG A 100 -2.00 14.05 -24.27
C ARG A 100 -2.59 13.36 -23.05
N MET A 101 -3.90 13.14 -23.02
CA MET A 101 -4.56 12.46 -21.90
C MET A 101 -4.04 11.04 -21.68
N VAL A 102 -3.84 10.27 -22.76
CA VAL A 102 -3.26 8.92 -22.65
C VAL A 102 -1.83 8.98 -22.10
N GLN A 103 -1.01 9.93 -22.57
CA GLN A 103 0.35 10.12 -22.07
C GLN A 103 0.37 10.54 -20.59
N GLU A 104 -0.51 11.45 -20.19
CA GLU A 104 -0.67 11.87 -18.79
C GLU A 104 -1.10 10.71 -17.90
N ALA A 105 -2.04 9.89 -18.38
CA ALA A 105 -2.47 8.69 -17.68
C ALA A 105 -1.31 7.69 -17.50
N GLY A 106 -0.51 7.47 -18.56
CA GLY A 106 0.70 6.64 -18.48
C GLY A 106 1.73 7.17 -17.49
N SER A 107 1.94 8.48 -17.42
CA SER A 107 2.84 9.10 -16.45
C SER A 107 2.35 8.92 -15.01
N ARG A 108 1.05 9.10 -14.77
CA ARG A 108 0.42 8.88 -13.45
C ARG A 108 0.48 7.42 -13.03
N ASP A 109 0.20 6.50 -13.95
CA ASP A 109 0.29 5.05 -13.74
C ASP A 109 1.72 4.62 -13.39
N ALA A 110 2.72 5.15 -14.12
CA ALA A 110 4.13 4.88 -13.81
C ALA A 110 4.55 5.42 -12.43
N GLN A 111 4.05 6.59 -12.02
CA GLN A 111 4.28 7.12 -10.68
C GLN A 111 3.60 6.26 -9.61
N ALA A 112 2.36 5.84 -9.85
CA ALA A 112 1.64 4.92 -8.98
C ALA A 112 2.40 3.59 -8.82
N ALA A 113 2.89 3.00 -9.90
CA ALA A 113 3.69 1.77 -9.86
C ALA A 113 4.98 1.92 -9.03
N ARG A 114 5.67 3.06 -9.13
CA ARG A 114 6.87 3.36 -8.31
C ARG A 114 6.51 3.49 -6.83
N LEU A 115 5.41 4.17 -6.52
CA LEU A 115 4.92 4.31 -5.15
C LEU A 115 4.52 2.94 -4.58
N SER A 116 3.74 2.14 -5.31
CA SER A 116 3.35 0.78 -4.93
C SER A 116 4.56 -0.09 -4.61
N ARG A 117 5.61 -0.06 -5.45
CA ARG A 117 6.84 -0.81 -5.19
C ARG A 117 7.51 -0.38 -3.88
N THR A 118 7.62 0.92 -3.65
CA THR A 118 8.22 1.46 -2.41
C THR A 118 7.40 1.08 -1.18
N THR A 119 6.07 1.19 -1.28
CA THR A 119 5.14 0.82 -0.21
C THR A 119 5.21 -0.67 0.13
N MET A 120 5.31 -1.53 -0.89
CA MET A 120 5.47 -2.98 -0.71
C MET A 120 6.76 -3.32 0.05
N LEU A 121 7.88 -2.70 -0.31
CA LEU A 121 9.15 -2.88 0.40
C LEU A 121 9.06 -2.45 1.88
N ASN A 122 8.35 -1.36 2.15
CA ASN A 122 8.11 -0.89 3.53
C ASN A 122 7.25 -1.88 4.32
N ILE A 123 6.20 -2.43 3.71
CA ILE A 123 5.36 -3.47 4.32
C ILE A 123 6.19 -4.72 4.63
N GLU A 124 7.02 -5.19 3.70
CA GLU A 124 7.92 -6.33 3.92
C GLU A 124 8.91 -6.08 5.06
N GLN A 125 9.47 -4.88 5.15
CA GLN A 125 10.35 -4.52 6.26
C GLN A 125 9.62 -4.57 7.61
N ILE A 126 8.40 -4.05 7.68
CA ILE A 126 7.59 -4.11 8.90
C ILE A 126 7.21 -5.56 9.23
N ASN A 127 6.83 -6.37 8.25
CA ASN A 127 6.52 -7.79 8.44
C ASN A 127 7.71 -8.54 9.05
N ARG A 128 8.91 -8.38 8.48
CA ARG A 128 10.14 -9.00 9.02
C ARG A 128 10.39 -8.58 10.48
N TRP A 129 10.15 -7.31 10.81
CA TRP A 129 10.29 -6.83 12.17
C TRP A 129 9.24 -7.45 13.12
N LEU A 130 7.97 -7.51 12.70
CA LEU A 130 6.88 -8.13 13.46
C LEU A 130 7.12 -9.62 13.66
N ASP A 131 7.56 -10.35 12.64
CA ASP A 131 7.88 -11.78 12.72
C ASP A 131 9.02 -12.04 13.72
N SER A 132 10.09 -11.24 13.67
CA SER A 132 11.19 -11.34 14.64
C SER A 132 10.72 -11.07 16.08
N THR A 133 9.77 -10.16 16.24
CA THR A 133 9.17 -9.80 17.53
C THR A 133 8.27 -10.92 18.04
N LEU A 134 7.44 -11.49 17.15
CA LEU A 134 6.59 -12.65 17.44
C LEU A 134 7.41 -13.84 17.95
N VAL A 135 8.56 -14.14 17.33
CA VAL A 135 9.46 -15.21 17.82
C VAL A 135 9.91 -14.93 19.25
N ARG A 136 10.35 -13.70 19.56
CA ARG A 136 10.83 -13.31 20.90
C ARG A 136 9.77 -13.39 21.99
N ILE A 137 8.53 -12.99 21.69
CA ILE A 137 7.47 -12.90 22.70
C ILE A 137 6.58 -14.14 22.75
N SER A 138 6.62 -15.04 21.76
CA SER A 138 5.69 -16.17 21.66
C SER A 138 5.68 -17.09 22.87
N SER A 139 6.86 -17.34 23.48
CA SER A 139 7.00 -18.17 24.67
C SER A 139 6.61 -17.45 25.97
N ASN A 140 6.78 -16.13 26.01
CA ASN A 140 6.63 -15.32 27.24
C ASN A 140 5.26 -14.64 27.35
N ASN A 141 4.60 -14.39 26.22
CA ASN A 141 3.30 -13.74 26.16
C ASN A 141 2.49 -14.24 24.93
N PRO A 142 1.90 -15.45 25.01
CA PRO A 142 1.20 -16.06 23.90
C PRO A 142 -0.07 -15.29 23.49
N LEU A 143 -0.74 -14.62 24.43
CA LEU A 143 -1.93 -13.80 24.14
C LEU A 143 -1.57 -12.57 23.30
N LEU A 144 -0.49 -11.87 23.65
CA LEU A 144 0.01 -10.74 22.85
C LEU A 144 0.45 -11.21 21.47
N ALA A 145 1.16 -12.33 21.37
CA ALA A 145 1.56 -12.92 20.10
C ALA A 145 0.34 -13.25 19.21
N GLN A 146 -0.73 -13.77 19.79
CA GLN A 146 -1.97 -14.05 19.06
C GLN A 146 -2.66 -12.77 18.58
N SER A 147 -2.71 -11.72 19.41
CA SER A 147 -3.27 -10.41 19.03
C SER A 147 -2.52 -9.81 17.85
N ILE A 148 -1.19 -9.87 17.86
CA ILE A 148 -0.35 -9.36 16.76
C ILE A 148 -0.64 -10.12 15.46
N ARG A 149 -0.70 -11.46 15.50
CA ARG A 149 -1.04 -12.26 14.31
C ARG A 149 -2.41 -11.91 13.75
N SER A 150 -3.41 -11.73 14.61
CA SER A 150 -4.75 -11.31 14.20
C SER A 150 -4.72 -9.91 13.55
N GLN A 151 -3.98 -8.97 14.11
CA GLN A 151 -3.84 -7.62 13.53
C GLN A 151 -3.05 -7.62 12.21
N MET A 152 -2.08 -8.52 12.04
CA MET A 152 -1.37 -8.70 10.76
C MET A 152 -2.28 -9.30 9.67
N ALA A 153 -3.26 -10.11 10.05
CA ALA A 153 -4.24 -10.67 9.12
C ALA A 153 -5.27 -9.63 8.63
N LYS A 154 -5.45 -8.52 9.36
CA LYS A 154 -6.42 -7.49 8.99
C LYS A 154 -6.14 -6.91 7.61
N THR A 155 -7.17 -6.94 6.78
CA THR A 155 -7.21 -6.23 5.50
C THR A 155 -7.85 -4.86 5.67
N CYS A 156 -7.80 -4.03 4.62
CA CYS A 156 -8.37 -2.69 4.65
C CYS A 156 -9.90 -2.66 4.70
N GLN A 157 -10.55 -3.77 4.38
CA GLN A 157 -12.01 -3.89 4.44
C GLN A 157 -12.52 -4.22 5.86
N GLU A 158 -11.65 -4.69 6.75
CA GLU A 158 -12.04 -5.22 8.08
C GLU A 158 -11.85 -4.19 9.22
N SER A 159 -11.73 -2.90 8.90
CA SER A 159 -11.42 -1.84 9.89
C SER A 159 -12.51 -0.76 10.03
N ASN A 160 -13.74 -1.05 9.59
CA ASN A 160 -14.94 -0.24 9.86
C ASN A 160 -15.72 -0.77 11.05
#